data_AF-A0A7J3TYK2-F1
#
_entry.id   AF-A0A7J3TYK2-F1
#
_cell.length_a   1.000
_cell.length_b   1.000
_cell.length_c   1.000
_cell.angle_alpha   90.00
_cell.angle_beta   90.00
_cell.angle_gamma   90.00
#
_symmetry.space_group_name_H-M   'P 1'
#
loop_
_entity.id
_entity.type
_entity.pdbx_description
1 polymer ?
#
loop_
_entity_poly.entity_id
_entity_poly.type
_entity_poly.pdbx_seq_one_letter_code
_entity_poly.pdbx_strand_id
1 'polypeptide(L)'
;MYRVYIESGSLIVEAYRRSPEEKIIMTFKRILFLTSLSLRDDASFRLYTSEEIMKKAFIKRPEIVEKGLRVVSEEKKIKSGLVDCLCVDLNGRIVVLEFKRNRAGVDAVEQLSNYVQELRAGGSEVRGVLVAPSLTKEAYDKLKSLKLEFKRLSVEKCIEVLESMRGVSKISNFIS
;
A
#
# COMPACT_ATOMS: atom_id res chain seq x y z
N MET A 1 27.38 -5.73 -3.25
CA MET A 1 28.53 -6.50 -3.78
C MET A 1 29.15 -7.25 -2.62
N TYR A 2 29.65 -8.48 -2.82
CA TYR A 2 30.33 -9.21 -1.76
C TYR A 2 31.72 -9.67 -2.20
N ARG A 3 32.61 -9.83 -1.22
CA ARG A 3 33.95 -10.41 -1.39
C ARG A 3 34.14 -11.48 -0.34
N VAL A 4 34.71 -12.62 -0.73
CA VAL A 4 35.03 -13.73 0.17
C VAL A 4 36.50 -14.06 0.03
N TYR A 5 37.24 -14.16 1.13
CA TYR A 5 38.65 -14.51 1.14
C TYR A 5 39.07 -15.16 2.47
N ILE A 6 40.24 -15.77 2.49
CA ILE A 6 40.83 -16.33 3.72
C ILE A 6 41.99 -15.43 4.13
N GLU A 7 42.03 -15.05 5.40
CA GLU A 7 43.11 -14.26 5.99
C GLU A 7 43.45 -14.82 7.38
N SER A 8 44.72 -15.09 7.61
CA SER A 8 45.22 -15.64 8.90
C SER A 8 44.43 -16.85 9.39
N GLY A 9 44.05 -17.75 8.48
CA GLY A 9 43.30 -18.97 8.78
C GLY A 9 41.81 -18.77 9.09
N SER A 10 41.28 -17.55 8.96
CA SER A 10 39.85 -17.25 9.13
C SER A 10 39.20 -16.95 7.78
N LEU A 11 37.96 -17.39 7.59
CA LEU A 11 37.15 -17.01 6.44
C LEU A 11 36.55 -15.62 6.67
N ILE A 12 36.73 -14.72 5.72
CA ILE A 12 36.19 -13.36 5.76
C ILE A 12 35.17 -13.19 4.63
N VAL A 13 33.98 -12.70 4.99
CA VAL A 13 32.93 -12.31 4.05
C VAL A 13 32.63 -10.83 4.24
N GLU A 14 32.90 -10.03 3.21
CA GLU A 14 32.56 -8.62 3.18
C GLU A 14 31.33 -8.40 2.31
N ALA A 15 30.34 -7.68 2.81
CA ALA A 15 29.15 -7.25 2.09
C ALA A 15 29.09 -5.73 2.05
N TYR A 16 28.89 -5.18 0.85
CA TYR A 16 28.86 -3.74 0.58
C TYR A 16 27.51 -3.33 -0.03
N ARG A 17 26.87 -2.34 0.60
CA ARG A 17 25.72 -1.60 0.11
C ARG A 17 26.15 -0.18 -0.24
N ARG A 18 25.72 0.34 -1.40
CA ARG A 18 26.11 1.68 -1.88
C ARG A 18 25.17 2.80 -1.45
N SER A 19 23.91 2.50 -1.10
CA SER A 19 22.93 3.51 -0.72
C SER A 19 21.88 2.95 0.27
N PRO A 20 21.92 3.39 1.54
CA PRO A 20 23.04 4.11 2.18
C PRO A 20 24.36 3.32 2.05
N GLU A 21 25.49 4.02 2.15
CA GLU A 21 26.80 3.38 2.15
C GLU A 21 26.96 2.57 3.43
N GLU A 22 26.98 1.25 3.32
CA GLU A 22 27.11 0.34 4.45
C GLU A 22 28.09 -0.79 4.09
N LYS A 23 28.97 -1.10 5.03
CA LYS A 23 29.90 -2.22 4.93
C LYS A 23 29.72 -3.15 6.13
N ILE A 24 29.46 -4.43 5.85
CA ILE A 24 29.42 -5.50 6.86
C ILE A 24 30.59 -6.43 6.59
N ILE A 25 31.44 -6.67 7.61
CA ILE A 25 32.54 -7.64 7.55
C ILE A 25 32.24 -8.75 8.55
N MET A 26 32.21 -9.98 8.08
CA MET A 26 32.01 -11.18 8.91
C MET A 26 33.27 -12.02 8.90
N THR A 27 33.86 -12.24 10.08
CA THR A 27 35.05 -13.10 10.26
C THR A 27 34.65 -14.39 10.97
N PHE A 28 34.80 -15.51 10.27
CA PHE A 28 34.48 -16.84 10.79
C PHE A 28 35.76 -17.53 11.26
N LYS A 29 35.92 -17.63 12.59
CA LYS A 29 37.07 -18.32 13.23
C LYS A 29 36.95 -19.84 13.16
N ARG A 30 35.72 -20.36 13.14
CA ARG A 30 35.42 -21.79 13.02
C ARG A 30 34.15 -21.96 12.20
N ILE A 31 34.22 -22.79 11.18
CA ILE A 31 33.08 -23.14 10.33
C ILE A 31 32.59 -24.51 10.79
N LEU A 32 31.38 -24.55 11.36
CA LEU A 32 30.77 -25.81 11.81
C LEU A 32 30.07 -26.53 10.66
N PHE A 33 29.57 -25.77 9.68
CA PHE A 33 28.83 -26.29 8.55
C PHE A 33 28.89 -25.28 7.40
N LEU A 34 29.08 -25.77 6.17
CA LEU A 34 29.05 -24.98 4.95
C LEU A 34 28.29 -25.78 3.88
N THR A 35 27.33 -25.14 3.22
CA THR A 35 26.59 -25.74 2.12
C THR A 35 26.42 -24.75 0.98
N SER A 36 26.32 -25.27 -0.25
CA SER A 36 25.99 -24.51 -1.45
C SER A 36 24.75 -25.13 -2.06
N LEU A 37 23.72 -24.31 -2.26
CA LEU A 37 22.42 -24.72 -2.77
C LEU A 37 22.14 -23.98 -4.08
N SER A 38 21.79 -24.72 -5.13
CA SER A 38 21.27 -24.15 -6.37
C SER A 38 19.76 -23.96 -6.24
N LEU A 39 19.35 -22.81 -5.72
CA LEU A 39 17.94 -22.47 -5.57
C LEU A 39 17.34 -22.13 -6.94
N ARG A 40 16.21 -22.77 -7.29
CA ARG A 40 15.35 -22.35 -8.40
C ARG A 40 14.16 -21.60 -7.81
N ASP A 41 14.01 -20.33 -8.18
CA ASP A 41 12.88 -19.50 -7.77
C ASP A 41 11.97 -19.26 -8.97
N ASP A 42 11.11 -20.24 -9.24
CA ASP A 42 10.12 -20.20 -10.34
C ASP A 42 8.81 -19.50 -9.89
N ALA A 43 8.76 -18.96 -8.67
CA ALA A 43 7.58 -18.30 -8.13
C ALA A 43 7.61 -16.79 -8.43
N SER A 44 6.51 -16.26 -8.96
CA SER A 44 6.34 -14.80 -9.01
C SER A 44 6.13 -14.28 -7.58
N PHE A 45 7.07 -13.49 -7.05
CA PHE A 45 6.90 -12.79 -5.78
C PHE A 45 5.67 -11.87 -5.86
N ARG A 46 4.59 -12.22 -5.14
CA ARG A 46 3.35 -11.45 -5.06
C ARG A 46 3.01 -11.19 -3.60
N LEU A 47 3.76 -10.30 -2.96
CA LEU A 47 3.40 -9.75 -1.67
C LEU A 47 2.41 -8.61 -1.91
N TYR A 48 1.11 -8.88 -1.86
CA TYR A 48 0.14 -7.79 -1.84
C TYR A 48 0.20 -7.09 -0.50
N THR A 49 0.49 -5.79 -0.52
CA THR A 49 0.31 -4.99 0.68
C THR A 49 -1.17 -4.96 1.05
N SER A 50 -1.49 -4.83 2.34
CA SER A 50 -2.89 -4.79 2.78
C SER A 50 -3.68 -3.63 2.13
N GLU A 51 -3.00 -2.53 1.75
CA GLU A 51 -3.60 -1.41 1.02
C GLU A 51 -3.93 -1.80 -0.43
N GLU A 52 -3.05 -2.52 -1.11
CA GLU A 52 -3.35 -3.08 -2.44
C GLU A 52 -4.52 -4.05 -2.41
N ILE A 53 -4.66 -4.84 -1.34
CA ILE A 53 -5.83 -5.73 -1.16
C ILE A 53 -7.10 -4.89 -1.08
N MET A 54 -7.10 -3.80 -0.30
CA MET A 54 -8.26 -2.91 -0.18
C MET A 54 -8.60 -2.24 -1.51
N LYS A 55 -7.59 -1.72 -2.23
CA LYS A 55 -7.77 -1.14 -3.58
C LYS A 55 -8.37 -2.15 -4.54
N LYS A 56 -7.84 -3.38 -4.58
CA LYS A 56 -8.34 -4.44 -5.47
C LYS A 56 -9.78 -4.83 -5.16
N ALA A 57 -10.12 -4.99 -3.88
CA ALA A 57 -11.49 -5.29 -3.48
C ALA A 57 -12.43 -4.16 -3.91
N PHE A 58 -12.01 -2.90 -3.74
CA PHE A 58 -12.77 -1.74 -4.17
C PHE A 58 -12.95 -1.68 -5.69
N ILE A 59 -11.90 -1.85 -6.47
CA ILE A 59 -11.96 -1.84 -7.94
C ILE A 59 -12.93 -2.92 -8.45
N LYS A 60 -12.90 -4.11 -7.84
CA LYS A 60 -13.81 -5.21 -8.18
C LYS A 60 -15.24 -4.97 -7.72
N ARG A 61 -15.45 -4.27 -6.59
CA ARG A 61 -16.76 -3.97 -6.02
C ARG A 61 -16.81 -2.56 -5.41
N PRO A 62 -16.99 -1.50 -6.21
CA PRO A 62 -16.99 -0.13 -5.68
C PRO A 62 -18.05 0.14 -4.61
N GLU A 63 -19.15 -0.62 -4.64
CA GLU A 63 -20.24 -0.58 -3.67
C GLU A 63 -19.82 -0.83 -2.22
N ILE A 64 -18.66 -1.47 -1.98
CA ILE A 64 -18.15 -1.66 -0.61
C ILE A 64 -17.79 -0.32 0.04
N VAL A 65 -17.53 0.71 -0.76
CA VAL A 65 -17.35 2.10 -0.32
C VAL A 65 -18.66 2.88 -0.50
N GLU A 66 -19.16 2.98 -1.72
CA GLU A 66 -20.35 3.77 -2.06
C GLU A 66 -21.10 3.17 -3.25
N LYS A 67 -22.43 3.07 -3.14
CA LYS A 67 -23.28 2.55 -4.22
C LYS A 67 -23.27 3.52 -5.40
N GLY A 68 -23.06 2.97 -6.61
CA GLY A 68 -23.08 3.76 -7.85
C GLY A 68 -21.78 4.52 -8.14
N LEU A 69 -20.75 4.33 -7.32
CA LEU A 69 -19.41 4.85 -7.59
C LEU A 69 -18.76 4.08 -8.77
N ARG A 70 -18.19 4.80 -9.73
CA ARG A 70 -17.48 4.21 -10.88
C ARG A 70 -16.02 4.62 -10.89
N VAL A 71 -15.12 3.65 -10.97
CA VAL A 71 -13.67 3.90 -11.12
C VAL A 71 -13.37 4.42 -12.51
N VAL A 72 -12.65 5.55 -12.57
CA VAL A 72 -12.19 6.19 -13.82
C VAL A 72 -10.70 5.95 -14.04
N SER A 73 -9.90 6.03 -12.98
CA SER A 73 -8.46 5.78 -13.03
C SER A 73 -7.98 5.19 -11.72
N GLU A 74 -7.06 4.25 -11.82
CA GLU A 74 -6.25 3.75 -10.71
C GLU A 74 -4.90 4.49 -10.72
N GLU A 75 -4.31 4.71 -9.54
CA GLU A 75 -2.94 5.24 -9.37
C GLU A 75 -2.64 6.44 -10.28
N LYS A 76 -3.51 7.44 -10.22
CA LYS A 76 -3.41 8.63 -11.07
C LYS A 76 -2.30 9.53 -10.56
N LYS A 77 -1.23 9.66 -11.34
CA LYS A 77 -0.17 10.62 -11.04
C LYS A 77 -0.67 12.05 -11.26
N ILE A 78 -0.50 12.88 -10.24
CA ILE A 78 -0.75 14.32 -10.21
C ILE A 78 0.50 15.04 -9.70
N LYS A 79 0.50 16.38 -9.60
CA LYS A 79 1.70 17.11 -9.16
C LYS A 79 2.00 16.86 -7.68
N SER A 80 0.97 16.81 -6.84
CA SER A 80 1.09 16.57 -5.40
C SER A 80 1.33 15.11 -5.01
N GLY A 81 1.23 14.15 -5.93
CA GLY A 81 1.50 12.74 -5.64
C GLY A 81 0.78 11.75 -6.53
N LEU A 82 0.49 10.58 -5.97
CA LEU A 82 -0.20 9.48 -6.64
C LEU A 82 -1.53 9.26 -5.95
N VAL A 83 -2.63 9.54 -6.65
CA VAL A 83 -3.99 9.29 -6.14
C VAL A 83 -4.29 7.80 -6.31
N ASP A 84 -4.69 7.13 -5.23
CA ASP A 84 -5.00 5.70 -5.26
C ASP A 84 -6.11 5.37 -6.27
N CYS A 85 -7.26 6.04 -6.18
CA CYS A 85 -8.37 5.86 -7.11
C CYS A 85 -9.08 7.19 -7.39
N LEU A 86 -9.32 7.46 -8.68
CA LEU A 86 -10.18 8.53 -9.16
C LEU A 86 -11.48 7.91 -9.66
N CYS A 87 -12.60 8.38 -9.14
CA CYS A 87 -13.93 7.86 -9.43
C CYS A 87 -14.91 8.97 -9.81
N VAL A 88 -16.10 8.57 -10.25
CA VAL A 88 -17.25 9.45 -10.45
C VAL A 88 -18.46 8.86 -9.73
N ASP A 89 -19.19 9.69 -8.99
CA ASP A 89 -20.42 9.29 -8.30
C ASP A 89 -21.66 9.33 -9.22
N LEU A 90 -22.83 8.94 -8.69
CA LEU A 90 -24.09 8.95 -9.45
C LEU A 90 -24.52 10.33 -9.95
N ASN A 91 -24.02 11.40 -9.35
CA ASN A 91 -24.32 12.78 -9.75
C ASN A 91 -23.27 13.34 -10.72
N GLY A 92 -22.32 12.52 -11.19
CA GLY A 92 -21.27 12.95 -12.11
C GLY A 92 -20.11 13.69 -11.43
N ARG A 93 -20.05 13.74 -10.10
CA ARG A 93 -18.97 14.45 -9.37
C ARG A 93 -17.73 13.60 -9.27
N ILE A 94 -16.57 14.23 -9.35
CA ILE A 94 -15.28 13.54 -9.19
C ILE A 94 -15.12 13.15 -7.73
N VAL A 95 -14.69 11.91 -7.49
CA VAL A 95 -14.40 11.37 -6.15
C VAL A 95 -12.97 10.86 -6.12
N VAL A 96 -12.16 11.44 -5.25
CA VAL A 96 -10.79 11.00 -4.95
C VAL A 96 -10.87 10.08 -3.76
N LEU A 97 -10.31 8.86 -3.87
CA LEU A 97 -10.18 7.96 -2.73
C LEU A 97 -8.71 7.79 -2.37
N GLU A 98 -8.46 7.75 -1.07
CA GLU A 98 -7.18 7.42 -0.46
C GLU A 98 -7.40 6.24 0.50
N PHE A 99 -6.61 5.17 0.36
CA PHE A 99 -6.77 3.96 1.17
C PHE A 99 -5.66 3.87 2.21
N LYS A 100 -6.03 3.53 3.45
CA LYS A 100 -5.06 3.19 4.50
C LYS A 100 -5.42 1.85 5.14
N ARG A 101 -4.43 0.96 5.27
CA ARG A 101 -4.64 -0.38 5.86
C ARG A 101 -4.88 -0.36 7.37
N ASN A 102 -4.38 0.68 8.03
CA ASN A 102 -4.44 0.84 9.49
C ASN A 102 -5.28 2.06 9.86
N ARG A 103 -5.42 2.32 11.16
CA ARG A 103 -5.99 3.56 11.68
C ARG A 103 -5.29 4.77 11.04
N ALA A 104 -6.03 5.60 10.33
CA ALA A 104 -5.46 6.74 9.62
C ALA A 104 -5.30 7.96 10.54
N GLY A 105 -4.15 8.62 10.41
CA GLY A 105 -3.78 9.83 11.14
C GLY A 105 -4.07 11.11 10.35
N VAL A 106 -3.60 12.23 10.89
CA VAL A 106 -3.76 13.57 10.29
C VAL A 106 -3.03 13.66 8.95
N ASP A 107 -1.89 12.98 8.82
CA ASP A 107 -1.09 12.86 7.61
C ASP A 107 -1.91 12.36 6.40
N ALA A 108 -2.74 11.33 6.61
CA ALA A 108 -3.60 10.80 5.56
C ALA A 108 -4.68 11.81 5.11
N VAL A 109 -5.19 12.60 6.05
CA VAL A 109 -6.20 13.64 5.78
C VAL A 109 -5.56 14.80 4.99
N GLU A 110 -4.34 15.20 5.36
CA GLU A 110 -3.59 16.24 4.67
C GLU A 110 -3.23 15.81 3.25
N GLN A 111 -2.78 14.57 3.06
CA GLN A 111 -2.52 13.99 1.76
C GLN A 111 -3.78 14.05 0.86
N LEU A 112 -4.91 13.55 1.35
CA LEU A 112 -6.18 13.59 0.60
C LEU A 112 -6.62 15.03 0.30
N SER A 113 -6.45 15.95 1.25
CA SER A 113 -6.78 17.36 1.07
C SER A 113 -5.98 17.99 -0.06
N ASN A 114 -4.68 17.72 -0.14
CA ASN A 114 -3.80 18.24 -1.19
C ASN A 114 -4.28 17.76 -2.57
N TYR A 115 -4.68 16.50 -2.69
CA TYR A 115 -5.19 15.93 -3.93
C TYR A 115 -6.50 16.59 -4.36
N VAL A 116 -7.44 16.75 -3.42
CA VAL A 116 -8.72 17.40 -3.67
C VAL A 116 -8.54 18.87 -4.08
N GLN A 117 -7.66 19.60 -3.40
CA GLN A 117 -7.39 21.01 -3.72
C GLN A 117 -6.78 21.18 -5.12
N GLU A 118 -5.80 20.34 -5.48
CA GLU A 118 -5.20 20.38 -6.81
C GLU A 118 -6.22 20.07 -7.91
N LEU A 119 -7.06 19.06 -7.73
CA LEU A 119 -8.07 18.67 -8.73
C LEU A 119 -9.21 19.70 -8.83
N ARG A 120 -9.56 20.38 -7.73
CA ARG A 120 -10.53 21.49 -7.74
C ARG A 120 -10.01 22.71 -8.51
N ALA A 121 -8.70 22.92 -8.57
CA ALA A 121 -8.12 24.02 -9.36
C ALA A 121 -8.45 23.92 -10.86
N GLY A 122 -8.82 22.73 -11.35
CA GLY A 122 -9.35 22.50 -12.69
C GLY A 122 -10.84 22.86 -12.87
N GLY A 123 -11.50 23.46 -11.87
CA GLY A 123 -12.89 23.94 -11.94
C GLY A 123 -13.97 22.87 -11.69
N SER A 124 -13.58 21.64 -11.33
CA SER A 124 -14.52 20.55 -11.07
C SER A 124 -14.94 20.48 -9.59
N GLU A 125 -16.18 20.05 -9.33
CA GLU A 125 -16.58 19.65 -7.98
C GLU A 125 -15.92 18.30 -7.65
N VAL A 126 -15.09 18.30 -6.61
CA VAL A 126 -14.32 17.11 -6.18
C VAL A 126 -14.65 16.78 -4.74
N ARG A 127 -15.03 15.53 -4.49
CA ARG A 127 -15.16 14.90 -3.17
C ARG A 127 -13.87 14.14 -2.85
N GLY A 128 -13.45 14.16 -1.60
CA GLY A 128 -12.35 13.33 -1.12
C GLY A 128 -12.86 12.36 -0.07
N VAL A 129 -12.60 11.06 -0.25
CA VAL A 129 -13.03 9.99 0.64
C VAL A 129 -11.81 9.24 1.17
N LEU A 130 -11.55 9.36 2.47
CA LEU A 130 -10.53 8.55 3.15
C LEU A 130 -11.14 7.19 3.52
N VAL A 131 -10.52 6.10 3.05
CA VAL A 131 -11.00 4.73 3.25
C VAL A 131 -10.04 3.98 4.16
N ALA A 132 -10.45 3.69 5.40
CA ALA A 132 -9.59 3.03 6.38
C ALA A 132 -10.39 2.27 7.46
N PRO A 133 -9.79 1.36 8.25
CA PRO A 133 -10.49 0.68 9.34
C PRO A 133 -11.00 1.60 10.45
N SER A 134 -10.31 2.73 10.68
CA SER A 134 -10.66 3.76 11.67
C SER A 134 -9.81 5.04 11.49
N LEU A 135 -10.14 6.10 12.23
CA LEU A 135 -9.39 7.36 12.29
C LEU A 135 -8.92 7.65 13.71
N THR A 136 -7.85 8.44 13.86
CA THR A 136 -7.60 9.13 15.13
C THR A 136 -8.63 10.24 15.35
N LYS A 137 -8.75 10.74 16.59
CA LYS A 137 -9.70 11.82 16.90
C LYS A 137 -9.30 13.11 16.17
N GLU A 138 -8.01 13.41 16.17
CA GLU A 138 -7.40 14.57 15.53
C GLU A 138 -7.61 14.52 14.01
N ALA A 139 -7.44 13.33 13.41
CA ALA A 139 -7.72 13.12 12.00
C ALA A 139 -9.20 13.35 11.66
N TYR A 140 -10.11 12.89 12.50
CA TYR A 140 -11.55 13.12 12.33
C TYR A 140 -11.92 14.61 12.39
N ASP A 141 -11.40 15.34 13.37
CA ASP A 141 -11.65 16.77 13.53
C ASP A 141 -11.10 17.56 12.33
N LYS A 142 -9.88 17.22 11.88
CA LYS A 142 -9.28 17.80 10.67
C LYS A 142 -10.10 17.49 9.41
N LEU A 143 -10.48 16.23 9.22
CA LEU A 143 -11.27 15.76 8.07
C LEU A 143 -12.60 16.53 7.97
N LYS A 144 -13.27 16.76 9.10
CA LYS A 144 -14.48 17.60 9.16
C LYS A 144 -14.22 19.05 8.77
N SER A 145 -13.17 19.68 9.32
CA SER A 145 -12.84 21.08 9.00
C SER A 145 -12.57 21.29 7.51
N LEU A 146 -12.02 20.28 6.84
CA LEU A 146 -11.71 20.29 5.41
C LEU A 146 -12.87 19.83 4.52
N LYS A 147 -14.02 19.46 5.11
CA LYS A 147 -15.20 18.92 4.41
C LYS A 147 -14.84 17.70 3.53
N LEU A 148 -13.96 16.86 4.05
CA LEU A 148 -13.62 15.56 3.48
C LEU A 148 -14.51 14.48 4.09
N GLU A 149 -14.61 13.33 3.43
CA GLU A 149 -15.46 12.22 3.80
C GLU A 149 -14.63 11.04 4.32
N PHE A 150 -15.24 10.20 5.17
CA PHE A 150 -14.61 9.00 5.69
C PHE A 150 -15.49 7.78 5.43
N LYS A 151 -14.87 6.70 4.94
CA LYS A 151 -15.50 5.39 4.87
C LYS A 151 -14.72 4.37 5.66
N ARG A 152 -15.41 3.72 6.61
CA ARG A 152 -14.87 2.58 7.33
C ARG A 152 -14.81 1.35 6.43
N LEU A 153 -13.61 0.83 6.20
CA LEU A 153 -13.38 -0.42 5.46
C LEU A 153 -12.13 -1.10 6.02
N SER A 154 -12.24 -2.36 6.42
CA SER A 154 -11.12 -3.14 6.94
C SER A 154 -10.54 -4.06 5.87
N VAL A 155 -9.30 -4.50 6.08
CA VAL A 155 -8.60 -5.41 5.16
C VAL A 155 -9.32 -6.76 5.10
N GLU A 156 -9.81 -7.26 6.23
CA GLU A 156 -10.52 -8.53 6.36
C GLU A 156 -11.78 -8.53 5.49
N LYS A 157 -12.58 -7.45 5.57
CA LYS A 157 -13.77 -7.29 4.74
C LYS A 157 -13.42 -7.24 3.24
N CYS A 158 -12.30 -6.66 2.87
CA CYS A 158 -11.82 -6.64 1.50
C CYS A 158 -11.41 -8.05 1.01
N ILE A 159 -10.83 -8.87 1.89
CA ILE A 159 -10.50 -10.26 1.59
C ILE A 159 -11.77 -11.07 1.39
N GLU A 160 -12.75 -10.96 2.28
CA GLU A 160 -14.06 -11.63 2.13
C GLU A 160 -14.72 -11.30 0.78
N VAL A 161 -14.67 -10.03 0.37
CA VAL A 161 -15.18 -9.58 -0.93
C VAL A 161 -14.43 -10.28 -2.07
N LEU A 162 -13.10 -10.30 -2.03
CA LEU A 162 -12.28 -10.94 -3.08
C LEU A 162 -12.45 -12.46 -3.13
N GLU A 163 -12.61 -13.12 -1.98
CA GLU A 163 -12.85 -14.56 -1.87
C GLU A 163 -14.25 -14.94 -2.39
N SER A 164 -15.28 -14.14 -2.06
CA SER A 164 -16.64 -14.35 -2.54
C SER A 164 -16.76 -14.29 -4.07
N MET A 165 -15.86 -13.57 -4.73
CA MET A 165 -15.83 -13.42 -6.19
C MET A 165 -15.04 -14.52 -6.91
N ARG A 166 -14.13 -15.21 -6.20
CA ARG A 166 -13.20 -16.15 -6.83
C ARG A 166 -13.69 -17.59 -6.90
N GLY A 167 -14.82 -17.93 -6.25
CA GLY A 167 -15.23 -19.32 -6.13
C GLY A 167 -14.17 -20.13 -5.37
N VAL A 168 -14.22 -20.08 -4.04
CA VAL A 168 -13.44 -20.90 -3.09
C VAL A 168 -12.00 -21.20 -3.55
N SER A 169 -11.09 -20.24 -3.39
CA SER A 169 -9.64 -20.50 -3.34
C SER A 169 -8.95 -19.39 -2.54
N LYS A 170 -8.50 -19.77 -1.34
CA LYS A 170 -8.11 -18.94 -0.18
C LYS A 170 -7.06 -17.86 -0.47
N ILE A 171 -7.39 -16.61 -0.13
CA ILE A 171 -6.46 -15.48 -0.01
C ILE A 171 -5.92 -15.40 1.43
N SER A 172 -6.48 -16.19 2.36
CA SER A 172 -6.09 -16.24 3.77
C SER A 172 -4.61 -16.59 4.07
N ASN A 173 -3.81 -17.01 3.08
CA ASN A 173 -2.42 -17.43 3.29
C ASN A 173 -1.37 -16.31 3.19
N PHE A 174 -1.79 -15.03 3.03
CA PHE A 174 -0.86 -13.91 2.78
C PHE A 174 -0.72 -12.92 3.95
N ILE A 175 -1.24 -13.24 5.15
CA ILE A 175 -1.19 -12.37 6.34
C ILE A 175 -0.60 -13.11 7.55
N SER A 176 0.47 -13.87 7.34
CA SER A 176 1.31 -14.37 8.43
C SER A 176 2.48 -13.42 8.68
#